data_AF-A0A965RLG4-F1
#
_entry.id   AF-A0A965RLG4-F1
#
_cell.length_a   1.000
_cell.length_b   1.000
_cell.length_c   1.000
_cell.angle_alpha   90.00
_cell.angle_beta   90.00
_cell.angle_gamma   90.00
#
_symmetry.space_group_name_H-M   'P 1'
#
loop_
_entity.id
_entity.type
_entity.pdbx_description
1 polymer ?
#
loop_
_entity_poly.entity_id
_entity_poly.type
_entity_poly.pdbx_seq_one_letter_code
_entity_poly.pdbx_strand_id
1 'polypeptide(L)'
;MFSDNLGFNPFDKNNNAHANGYAVEQHRFLSSFRQNNIFVYNGNPRKKISSMNHTSDLEDALQANISNHSDVYFYVNGGRKLYAIKQFTCCFCDMDAGRNSDGTYFKPSVVVQYKKKFLKKINEFPVKPSWVVDTRNGYQCYWIFDDASRKIVGSNKTFWNGLQKKLVNYFDGDPRAIKPNQIYRVPYTWWRKEWEKKAP
;
A
#
# COMPACT_ATOMS: atom_id res chain seq x y z
N MET A 1 6.66 3.14 -18.53
CA MET A 1 5.70 2.02 -18.43
C MET A 1 6.07 1.27 -17.15
N PHE A 2 5.10 0.85 -16.35
CA PHE A 2 5.40 0.07 -15.14
C PHE A 2 5.83 -1.36 -15.52
N SER A 3 6.76 -1.92 -14.75
CA SER A 3 7.39 -3.22 -14.98
C SER A 3 7.18 -4.12 -13.76
N ASP A 4 7.13 -5.43 -13.99
CA ASP A 4 7.13 -6.47 -12.96
C ASP A 4 8.56 -6.86 -12.52
N ASN A 5 9.59 -6.15 -12.98
CA ASN A 5 10.95 -6.35 -12.51
C ASN A 5 11.08 -5.86 -11.06
N LEU A 6 11.11 -6.82 -10.13
CA LEU A 6 11.18 -6.56 -8.71
C LEU A 6 12.59 -6.13 -8.35
N GLY A 7 12.81 -4.82 -8.22
CA GLY A 7 14.03 -4.33 -7.56
C GLY A 7 14.11 -4.92 -6.15
N PHE A 8 13.07 -4.67 -5.34
CA PHE A 8 12.95 -5.25 -4.00
C PHE A 8 11.94 -6.40 -3.97
N ASN A 9 12.40 -7.62 -3.67
CA ASN A 9 11.55 -8.76 -3.33
C ASN A 9 11.25 -8.77 -1.81
N PRO A 10 10.02 -8.45 -1.37
CA PRO A 10 9.65 -8.39 0.05
C PRO A 10 9.51 -9.77 0.73
N PHE A 11 9.68 -10.87 -0.02
CA PHE A 11 9.61 -12.26 0.48
C PHE A 11 10.98 -12.89 0.69
N ASP A 12 12.01 -12.32 0.08
CA ASP A 12 13.37 -12.78 0.28
C ASP A 12 13.95 -12.12 1.52
N LYS A 13 14.15 -12.93 2.57
CA LYS A 13 14.72 -12.48 3.85
C LYS A 13 16.20 -12.11 3.73
N ASN A 14 16.87 -12.56 2.66
CA ASN A 14 18.26 -12.22 2.37
C ASN A 14 18.38 -10.94 1.56
N ASN A 15 17.26 -10.42 1.04
CA ASN A 15 17.25 -9.16 0.33
C ASN A 15 17.37 -8.01 1.33
N ASN A 16 18.47 -7.25 1.23
CA ASN A 16 18.69 -6.13 2.12
C ASN A 16 17.75 -4.98 1.74
N ALA A 17 16.74 -4.70 2.57
CA ALA A 17 15.83 -3.56 2.40
C ALA A 17 16.55 -2.20 2.39
N HIS A 18 17.80 -2.16 2.88
CA HIS A 18 18.70 -1.01 2.85
C HIS A 18 19.77 -1.11 1.74
N ALA A 19 19.67 -2.06 0.81
CA ALA A 19 20.52 -2.10 -0.37
C ALA A 19 20.36 -0.85 -1.23
N ASN A 20 21.43 -0.51 -1.96
CA ASN A 20 21.61 0.75 -2.67
C ASN A 20 20.36 1.20 -3.46
N GLY A 21 19.70 2.25 -2.94
CA GLY A 21 18.60 2.97 -3.59
C GLY A 21 17.21 2.78 -2.98
N TYR A 22 16.94 1.71 -2.22
CA TYR A 22 15.57 1.46 -1.71
C TYR A 22 15.11 2.45 -0.65
N ALA A 23 16.01 2.87 0.25
CA ALA A 23 15.70 3.93 1.20
C ALA A 23 15.35 5.25 0.49
N VAL A 24 16.10 5.61 -0.55
CA VAL A 24 15.84 6.81 -1.37
C VAL A 24 14.49 6.72 -2.05
N GLU A 25 14.17 5.58 -2.66
CA GLU A 25 12.88 5.36 -3.33
C GLU A 25 11.71 5.33 -2.33
N GLN A 26 11.91 4.77 -1.13
CA GLN A 26 10.93 4.81 -0.05
C GLN A 26 10.65 6.25 0.39
N HIS A 27 11.69 7.05 0.59
CA HIS A 27 11.55 8.47 0.91
C HIS A 27 10.87 9.24 -0.23
N ARG A 28 11.21 8.95 -1.50
CA ARG A 28 10.57 9.56 -2.67
C ARG A 28 9.09 9.24 -2.73
N PHE A 29 8.73 7.97 -2.48
CA PHE A 29 7.33 7.55 -2.37
C PHE A 29 6.60 8.32 -1.27
N LEU A 30 7.10 8.28 -0.03
CA LEU A 30 6.44 8.91 1.12
C LEU A 30 6.34 10.43 0.99
N SER A 31 7.37 11.08 0.44
CA SER A 31 7.41 12.53 0.25
C SER A 31 6.50 13.00 -0.89
N SER A 32 6.21 12.14 -1.88
CA SER A 32 5.34 12.50 -3.01
C SER A 32 3.91 12.84 -2.58
N PHE A 33 3.46 12.36 -1.42
CA PHE A 33 2.16 12.71 -0.84
C PHE A 33 2.09 14.15 -0.30
N ARG A 34 3.23 14.85 -0.15
CA ARG A 34 3.31 16.24 0.36
C ARG A 34 2.47 16.43 1.64
N GLN A 35 2.63 15.51 2.58
CA GLN A 35 1.94 15.52 3.88
C GLN A 35 2.84 14.92 4.95
N ASN A 36 2.52 15.19 6.21
CA ASN A 36 3.08 14.45 7.32
C ASN A 36 2.52 13.02 7.31
N ASN A 37 3.41 12.04 7.34
CA ASN A 37 3.03 10.63 7.32
C ASN A 37 2.84 10.12 8.76
N ILE A 38 1.84 9.28 8.95
CA ILE A 38 1.63 8.52 10.19
C ILE A 38 1.84 7.06 9.84
N PHE A 39 2.87 6.47 10.43
CA PHE A 39 3.23 5.07 10.26
C PHE A 39 2.51 4.21 11.30
N VAL A 40 2.25 2.97 10.90
CA VAL A 40 1.49 2.00 11.69
C VAL A 40 2.16 0.65 11.59
N TYR A 41 2.45 0.02 12.72
CA TYR A 41 3.07 -1.30 12.74
C TYR A 41 2.49 -2.18 13.85
N ASN A 42 2.44 -3.49 13.62
CA ASN A 42 1.79 -4.44 14.53
C ASN A 42 2.62 -4.79 15.77
N GLY A 43 3.93 -4.55 15.79
CA GLY A 43 4.85 -4.76 16.93
C GLY A 43 5.06 -6.25 17.29
N ASN A 44 4.03 -7.05 17.07
CA ASN A 44 4.00 -8.50 17.09
C ASN A 44 3.12 -8.94 15.92
N PRO A 45 3.60 -9.83 15.03
CA PRO A 45 2.90 -10.20 13.81
C PRO A 45 1.57 -10.95 14.05
N ARG A 46 1.30 -11.38 15.29
CA ARG A 46 0.05 -12.05 15.73
C ARG A 46 -1.00 -11.09 16.31
N LYS A 47 -0.69 -9.81 16.49
CA LYS A 47 -1.64 -8.82 17.03
C LYS A 47 -2.63 -8.34 15.97
N LYS A 48 -3.88 -8.06 16.39
CA LYS A 48 -4.93 -7.48 15.53
C LYS A 48 -4.57 -6.05 15.13
N ILE A 49 -5.08 -5.60 13.98
CA ILE A 49 -4.89 -4.24 13.44
C ILE A 49 -5.33 -3.15 14.44
N SER A 50 -6.36 -3.41 15.26
CA SER A 50 -6.84 -2.46 16.27
C SER A 50 -5.86 -2.18 17.41
N SER A 51 -4.80 -2.98 17.54
CA SER A 51 -3.75 -2.88 18.57
C SER A 51 -2.39 -2.48 18.01
N MET A 52 -2.35 -1.90 16.81
CA MET A 52 -1.11 -1.45 16.19
C MET A 52 -0.55 -0.19 16.86
N ASN A 53 0.78 -0.10 16.88
CA ASN A 53 1.50 1.10 17.28
C ASN A 53 1.40 2.16 16.18
N HIS A 54 1.49 3.43 16.57
CA HIS A 54 1.41 4.58 15.68
C HIS A 54 2.56 5.52 15.99
N THR A 55 3.27 5.96 14.95
CA THR A 55 4.42 6.86 15.08
C THR A 55 4.49 7.81 13.89
N SER A 56 5.08 8.99 14.08
CA SER A 56 5.48 9.88 12.99
C SER A 56 6.93 9.66 12.55
N ASP A 57 7.67 8.81 13.28
CA ASP A 57 9.05 8.46 12.97
C ASP A 57 9.10 7.21 12.07
N LEU A 58 9.62 7.39 10.86
CA LEU A 58 9.78 6.28 9.92
C LEU A 58 10.79 5.26 10.45
N GLU A 59 11.86 5.71 11.10
CA GLU A 59 12.94 4.82 11.55
C GLU A 59 12.43 3.84 12.61
N ASP A 60 11.63 4.32 13.58
CA ASP A 60 10.96 3.46 14.57
C ASP A 60 10.15 2.33 13.90
N ALA A 61 9.37 2.68 12.87
CA ALA A 61 8.58 1.70 12.14
C ALA A 61 9.45 0.72 11.33
N LEU A 62 10.54 1.18 10.71
CA LEU A 62 11.48 0.32 9.98
C LEU A 62 12.24 -0.62 10.92
N GLN A 63 12.71 -0.14 12.06
CA GLN A 63 13.34 -0.97 13.09
C GLN A 63 12.39 -2.06 13.58
N ALA A 64 11.10 -1.77 13.73
CA ALA A 64 10.10 -2.79 14.03
C ALA A 64 9.94 -3.84 12.92
N ASN A 65 10.10 -3.47 11.63
CA ASN A 65 10.06 -4.41 10.49
C ASN A 65 11.28 -5.34 10.44
N ILE A 66 12.45 -4.78 10.74
CA ILE A 66 13.74 -5.47 10.76
C ILE A 66 13.79 -6.44 11.95
N SER A 67 13.67 -5.89 13.16
CA SER A 67 14.03 -6.58 14.40
C SER A 67 12.85 -7.33 15.03
N ASN A 68 11.63 -6.80 14.89
CA ASN A 68 10.44 -7.32 15.59
C ASN A 68 9.46 -8.04 14.64
N HIS A 69 9.86 -8.30 13.39
CA HIS A 69 9.03 -8.95 12.39
C HIS A 69 7.66 -8.28 12.25
N SER A 70 7.61 -6.95 12.31
CA SER A 70 6.37 -6.20 12.15
C SER A 70 6.09 -5.89 10.69
N ASP A 71 4.83 -5.92 10.26
CA ASP A 71 4.45 -5.27 9.01
C ASP A 71 4.33 -3.76 9.24
N VAL A 72 4.72 -2.98 8.24
CA VAL A 72 4.67 -1.52 8.30
C VAL A 72 3.70 -0.97 7.27
N TYR A 73 2.85 -0.07 7.72
CA TYR A 73 1.83 0.61 6.95
C TYR A 73 1.89 2.10 7.21
N PHE A 74 1.15 2.88 6.42
CA PHE A 74 0.94 4.30 6.64
C PHE A 74 -0.50 4.69 6.27
N TYR A 75 -1.01 5.76 6.88
CA TYR A 75 -2.30 6.34 6.48
C TYR A 75 -2.16 7.11 5.18
N VAL A 76 -2.82 6.65 4.12
CA VAL A 76 -2.61 7.18 2.76
C VAL A 76 -2.98 8.67 2.63
N ASN A 77 -4.05 9.12 3.29
CA ASN A 77 -4.43 10.54 3.37
C ASN A 77 -4.05 11.19 4.71
N GLY A 78 -3.03 10.68 5.41
CA GLY A 78 -2.40 11.35 6.56
C GLY A 78 -3.20 11.38 7.86
N GLY A 79 -4.44 10.88 7.90
CA GLY A 79 -5.29 10.93 9.10
C GLY A 79 -5.73 9.56 9.60
N ARG A 80 -5.44 9.24 10.88
CA ARG A 80 -5.95 8.05 11.57
C ARG A 80 -7.47 8.04 11.69
N LYS A 81 -8.02 9.18 12.07
CA LYS A 81 -9.47 9.44 12.18
C LYS A 81 -9.90 10.30 11.00
N LEU A 82 -11.13 10.12 10.52
CA LEU A 82 -11.64 10.85 9.36
C LEU A 82 -11.59 12.38 9.55
N TYR A 83 -11.91 12.88 10.73
CA TYR A 83 -11.88 14.33 11.04
C TYR A 83 -10.46 14.94 11.07
N ALA A 84 -9.42 14.08 11.15
CA ALA A 84 -8.03 14.49 11.11
C ALA A 84 -7.51 14.65 9.68
N ILE A 85 -8.23 14.13 8.67
CA ILE A 85 -7.90 14.33 7.26
C ILE A 85 -8.34 15.74 6.88
N LYS A 86 -7.38 16.67 6.83
CA LYS A 86 -7.65 18.08 6.48
C LYS A 86 -7.75 18.31 4.97
N GLN A 87 -7.12 17.45 4.19
CA GLN A 87 -7.16 17.47 2.73
C GLN A 87 -6.92 16.05 2.22
N PHE A 88 -7.62 15.67 1.15
CA PHE A 88 -7.32 14.43 0.45
C PHE A 88 -6.09 14.60 -0.44
N THR A 89 -5.16 13.65 -0.36
CA THR A 89 -3.90 13.72 -1.10
C THR A 89 -3.82 12.66 -2.20
N CYS A 90 -4.67 11.62 -2.13
CA CYS A 90 -4.55 10.46 -2.99
C CYS A 90 -5.89 9.71 -3.14
N CYS A 91 -6.17 9.20 -4.34
CA CYS A 91 -7.02 8.01 -4.52
C CYS A 91 -6.14 6.78 -4.67
N PHE A 92 -6.62 5.59 -4.31
CA PHE A 92 -5.77 4.39 -4.30
C PHE A 92 -6.55 3.13 -4.67
N CYS A 93 -5.85 2.06 -5.01
CA CYS A 93 -6.49 0.78 -5.31
C CYS A 93 -5.60 -0.38 -4.90
N ASP A 94 -6.16 -1.36 -4.20
CA ASP A 94 -5.53 -2.63 -3.87
C ASP A 94 -6.07 -3.70 -4.83
N MET A 95 -5.27 -4.06 -5.82
CA MET A 95 -5.56 -5.15 -6.75
C MET A 95 -4.92 -6.42 -6.18
N ASP A 96 -5.76 -7.39 -5.81
CA ASP A 96 -5.35 -8.62 -5.16
C ASP A 96 -5.86 -9.81 -5.99
N ALA A 97 -5.00 -10.82 -6.22
CA ALA A 97 -5.36 -12.01 -6.98
C ALA A 97 -6.47 -12.84 -6.31
N GLY A 98 -6.81 -12.54 -5.05
CA GLY A 98 -7.82 -13.20 -4.27
C GLY A 98 -7.33 -14.48 -3.61
N ARG A 99 -8.29 -15.31 -3.24
CA ARG A 99 -8.10 -16.61 -2.61
C ARG A 99 -8.76 -17.68 -3.49
N ASN A 100 -8.29 -18.92 -3.38
CA ASN A 100 -8.94 -20.06 -4.02
C ASN A 100 -10.28 -20.40 -3.35
N SER A 101 -10.98 -21.41 -3.87
CA SER A 101 -12.27 -21.91 -3.34
C SER A 101 -12.23 -22.24 -1.84
N ASP A 102 -11.06 -22.67 -1.35
CA ASP A 102 -10.86 -23.11 0.03
C ASP A 102 -10.49 -21.93 0.96
N GLY A 103 -10.52 -20.70 0.44
CA GLY A 103 -10.20 -19.50 1.20
C GLY A 103 -8.70 -19.30 1.46
N THR A 104 -7.83 -20.04 0.77
CA THR A 104 -6.36 -19.93 0.88
C THR A 104 -5.77 -19.06 -0.23
N TYR A 105 -4.65 -18.41 0.03
CA TYR A 105 -3.94 -17.63 -0.99
C TYR A 105 -3.46 -18.53 -2.14
N PHE A 106 -3.51 -17.99 -3.36
CA PHE A 106 -2.96 -18.67 -4.53
C PHE A 106 -1.45 -18.91 -4.40
N LYS A 107 -0.96 -19.96 -5.04
CA LYS A 107 0.48 -20.23 -5.15
C LYS A 107 1.18 -19.12 -5.95
N PRO A 108 2.48 -18.84 -5.70
CA PRO A 108 3.20 -17.75 -6.37
C PRO A 108 3.11 -17.78 -7.91
N SER A 109 3.16 -18.96 -8.52
CA SER A 109 3.05 -19.12 -9.98
C SER A 109 1.73 -18.61 -10.56
N VAL A 110 0.62 -18.78 -9.83
CA VAL A 110 -0.70 -18.27 -10.22
C VAL A 110 -0.75 -16.76 -10.01
N VAL A 111 -0.23 -16.27 -8.87
CA VAL A 111 -0.19 -14.84 -8.56
C VAL A 111 0.58 -14.05 -9.63
N VAL A 112 1.70 -14.59 -10.14
CA VAL A 112 2.46 -13.96 -11.24
C VAL A 112 1.60 -13.74 -12.48
N GLN A 113 0.70 -14.67 -12.81
CA GLN A 113 -0.21 -14.51 -13.96
C GLN A 113 -1.23 -13.40 -13.72
N TYR A 114 -1.77 -13.28 -12.50
CA TYR A 114 -2.65 -12.17 -12.13
C TYR A 114 -1.92 -10.83 -12.17
N LYS A 115 -0.71 -10.75 -11.62
CA LYS A 115 0.13 -9.55 -11.64
C LYS A 115 0.39 -9.07 -13.07
N LYS A 116 0.70 -9.96 -14.02
CA LYS A 116 0.84 -9.59 -15.44
C LYS A 116 -0.43 -8.96 -16.01
N LYS A 117 -1.61 -9.51 -15.69
CA LYS A 117 -2.91 -8.95 -16.11
C LYS A 117 -3.16 -7.58 -15.48
N PHE A 118 -2.90 -7.43 -14.18
CA PHE A 118 -3.02 -6.14 -13.48
C PHE A 118 -2.09 -5.11 -14.09
N LEU A 119 -0.82 -5.46 -14.33
CA LEU A 119 0.17 -4.54 -14.89
C LEU A 119 -0.21 -4.08 -16.31
N LYS A 120 -0.75 -4.97 -17.14
CA LYS A 120 -1.31 -4.60 -18.45
C LYS A 120 -2.43 -3.57 -18.28
N LYS A 121 -3.42 -3.87 -17.42
CA LYS A 121 -4.57 -2.98 -17.14
C LYS A 121 -4.14 -1.61 -16.59
N ILE A 122 -3.12 -1.58 -15.73
CA ILE A 122 -2.53 -0.34 -15.19
C ILE A 122 -1.88 0.49 -16.30
N ASN A 123 -1.09 -0.15 -17.18
CA ASN A 123 -0.37 0.53 -18.24
C ASN A 123 -1.29 1.04 -19.37
N GLU A 124 -2.44 0.39 -19.57
CA GLU A 124 -3.49 0.79 -20.52
C GLU A 124 -4.44 1.87 -19.97
N PHE A 125 -4.46 2.09 -18.65
CA PHE A 125 -5.35 3.07 -18.04
C PHE A 125 -4.93 4.50 -18.42
N PRO A 126 -5.86 5.36 -18.93
CA PRO A 126 -5.51 6.69 -19.46
C PRO A 126 -4.86 7.61 -18.43
N VAL A 127 -5.24 7.50 -17.17
CA VAL A 127 -4.68 8.29 -16.08
C VAL A 127 -3.70 7.41 -15.33
N LYS A 128 -2.41 7.51 -15.61
CA LYS A 128 -1.40 6.64 -14.98
C LYS A 128 -1.34 6.88 -13.46
N PRO A 129 -1.21 5.83 -12.63
CA PRO A 129 -0.92 6.02 -11.22
C PRO A 129 0.44 6.69 -11.04
N SER A 130 0.58 7.46 -9.96
CA SER A 130 1.86 8.04 -9.54
C SER A 130 2.82 6.96 -9.06
N TRP A 131 2.28 5.93 -8.40
CA TRP A 131 3.04 4.78 -7.90
C TRP A 131 2.28 3.47 -8.05
N VAL A 132 3.03 2.40 -8.33
CA VAL A 132 2.58 1.01 -8.29
C VAL A 132 3.53 0.28 -7.35
N VAL A 133 3.02 -0.17 -6.22
CA VAL A 133 3.79 -0.89 -5.19
C VAL A 133 3.45 -2.37 -5.29
N ASP A 134 4.46 -3.20 -5.51
CA ASP A 134 4.32 -4.65 -5.49
C ASP A 134 3.99 -5.16 -4.09
N THR A 135 2.95 -5.99 -3.99
CA THR A 135 2.59 -6.71 -2.77
C THR A 135 2.56 -8.22 -3.03
N ARG A 136 2.38 -9.03 -1.98
CA ARG A 136 2.38 -10.50 -2.11
C ARG A 136 1.44 -11.02 -3.17
N ASN A 137 0.21 -10.53 -3.17
CA ASN A 137 -0.86 -11.10 -3.97
C ASN A 137 -1.26 -10.21 -5.15
N GLY A 138 -0.58 -9.08 -5.36
CA GLY A 138 -0.92 -8.14 -6.43
C GLY A 138 -0.21 -6.80 -6.29
N TYR A 139 -0.94 -5.70 -6.47
CA TYR A 139 -0.38 -4.35 -6.51
C TYR A 139 -1.24 -3.34 -5.74
N GLN A 140 -0.56 -2.40 -5.07
CA GLN A 140 -1.16 -1.20 -4.52
C GLN A 140 -0.83 -0.01 -5.42
N CYS A 141 -1.85 0.61 -6.02
CA CYS A 141 -1.69 1.75 -6.91
C CYS A 141 -2.12 3.05 -6.22
N TYR A 142 -1.39 4.13 -6.50
CA TYR A 142 -1.58 5.43 -5.87
C TYR A 142 -1.73 6.55 -6.90
N TRP A 143 -2.92 7.13 -6.86
CA TRP A 143 -3.50 8.34 -7.46
C TRP A 143 -3.12 9.62 -6.75
N ILE A 144 -1.85 10.03 -6.67
CA ILE A 144 -1.48 11.22 -5.88
C ILE A 144 -1.92 12.49 -6.61
N PHE A 145 -2.68 13.33 -5.89
CA PHE A 145 -3.20 14.59 -6.41
C PHE A 145 -2.11 15.65 -6.48
N ASP A 146 -2.04 16.31 -7.63
CA ASP A 146 -1.29 17.55 -7.82
C ASP A 146 -2.00 18.74 -7.14
N ASP A 147 -1.39 19.92 -7.19
CA ASP A 147 -1.90 21.09 -6.48
C ASP A 147 -3.26 21.55 -7.00
N ALA A 148 -3.54 21.35 -8.30
CA ALA A 148 -4.84 21.66 -8.89
C ALA A 148 -5.94 20.68 -8.40
N SER A 149 -5.67 19.38 -8.46
CA SER A 149 -6.58 18.34 -8.00
C SER A 149 -6.85 18.44 -6.49
N ARG A 150 -5.83 18.80 -5.70
CA ARG A 150 -5.98 19.06 -4.26
C ARG A 150 -6.87 20.24 -3.94
N LYS A 151 -6.89 21.28 -4.77
CA LYS A 151 -7.82 22.42 -4.61
C LYS A 151 -9.25 22.03 -4.97
N ILE A 152 -9.42 21.24 -6.04
CA ILE A 152 -10.74 20.77 -6.50
C ILE A 152 -11.36 19.79 -5.50
N VAL A 153 -10.61 18.78 -5.08
CA VAL A 153 -11.08 17.76 -4.13
C VAL A 153 -11.15 18.33 -2.72
N GLY A 154 -10.11 19.08 -2.30
CA GLY A 154 -10.01 19.68 -0.98
C GLY A 154 -10.24 18.67 0.15
N SER A 155 -11.15 19.02 1.04
CA SER A 155 -11.68 18.15 2.11
C SER A 155 -13.04 17.54 1.77
N ASN A 156 -13.51 17.65 0.52
CA ASN A 156 -14.82 17.16 0.09
C ASN A 156 -14.84 15.62 0.00
N LYS A 157 -15.22 15.00 1.11
CA LYS A 157 -15.31 13.54 1.25
C LYS A 157 -16.27 12.90 0.25
N THR A 158 -17.39 13.54 -0.07
CA THR A 158 -18.38 12.99 -1.01
C THR A 158 -17.80 12.89 -2.40
N PHE A 159 -17.12 13.95 -2.85
CA PHE A 159 -16.45 13.97 -4.14
C PHE A 159 -15.32 12.93 -4.20
N TRP A 160 -14.45 12.89 -3.17
CA TRP A 160 -13.38 11.91 -3.07
C TRP A 160 -13.91 10.46 -3.09
N ASN A 161 -14.97 10.15 -2.32
CA ASN A 161 -15.57 8.82 -2.31
C ASN A 161 -16.10 8.41 -3.69
N GLY A 162 -16.64 9.36 -4.47
CA GLY A 162 -17.09 9.12 -5.83
C GLY A 162 -15.94 8.72 -6.76
N LEU A 163 -14.82 9.45 -6.70
CA LEU A 163 -13.60 9.12 -7.45
C LEU A 163 -13.03 7.77 -7.02
N GLN A 164 -12.86 7.56 -5.72
CA GLN A 164 -12.32 6.35 -5.14
C GLN A 164 -13.12 5.09 -5.54
N LYS A 165 -14.45 5.15 -5.49
CA LYS A 165 -15.31 4.03 -5.90
C LYS A 165 -15.20 3.72 -7.39
N LYS A 166 -15.21 4.75 -8.25
CA LYS A 166 -15.05 4.57 -9.71
C LYS A 166 -13.72 3.91 -10.04
N LEU A 167 -12.65 4.34 -9.38
CA LEU A 167 -11.32 3.80 -9.56
C LEU A 167 -11.25 2.32 -9.14
N VAL A 168 -11.76 1.98 -7.96
CA VAL A 168 -11.77 0.60 -7.45
C VAL A 168 -12.63 -0.30 -8.32
N ASN A 169 -13.79 0.16 -8.76
CA ASN A 169 -14.65 -0.60 -9.67
C ASN A 169 -13.97 -0.84 -11.02
N TYR A 170 -13.25 0.15 -11.56
CA TYR A 170 -12.53 -0.03 -12.82
C TYR A 170 -11.47 -1.12 -12.71
N PHE A 171 -10.72 -1.16 -11.59
CA PHE A 171 -9.61 -2.09 -11.40
C PHE A 171 -9.98 -3.42 -10.75
N ASP A 172 -11.27 -3.64 -10.42
CA ASP A 172 -11.72 -4.81 -9.64
C ASP A 172 -10.98 -4.91 -8.28
N GLY A 173 -10.68 -3.76 -7.68
CA GLY A 173 -9.94 -3.70 -6.41
C GLY A 173 -10.79 -4.06 -5.20
N ASP A 174 -10.15 -4.33 -4.06
CA ASP A 174 -10.86 -4.71 -2.83
C ASP A 174 -11.78 -3.58 -2.31
N PRO A 175 -13.11 -3.75 -2.35
CA PRO A 175 -14.06 -2.72 -1.90
C PRO A 175 -13.99 -2.47 -0.38
N ARG A 176 -13.35 -3.35 0.39
CA ARG A 176 -13.15 -3.20 1.84
C ARG A 176 -11.98 -2.26 2.16
N ALA A 177 -11.09 -2.03 1.20
CA ALA A 177 -9.84 -1.30 1.35
C ALA A 177 -9.89 0.11 0.73
N ILE A 178 -11.04 0.79 0.81
CA ILE A 178 -11.31 2.06 0.09
C ILE A 178 -11.61 3.26 1.01
N LYS A 179 -11.47 3.09 2.33
CA LYS A 179 -11.84 4.14 3.30
C LYS A 179 -10.87 5.33 3.23
N PRO A 180 -11.30 6.59 3.44
CA PRO A 180 -10.39 7.74 3.47
C PRO A 180 -9.13 7.58 4.33
N ASN A 181 -9.29 6.95 5.51
CA ASN A 181 -8.23 6.67 6.48
C ASN A 181 -7.67 5.25 6.33
N GLN A 182 -7.63 4.72 5.10
CA GLN A 182 -7.07 3.41 4.83
C GLN A 182 -5.56 3.40 5.11
N ILE A 183 -5.07 2.28 5.64
CA ILE A 183 -3.65 2.01 5.80
C ILE A 183 -3.18 1.07 4.70
N TYR A 184 -2.17 1.48 3.93
CA TYR A 184 -1.50 0.63 2.94
C TYR A 184 -0.03 0.44 3.32
N ARG A 185 0.64 -0.52 2.68
CA ARG A 185 2.00 -0.94 3.07
C ARG A 185 3.00 0.16 2.72
N VAL A 186 3.97 0.39 3.61
CA VAL A 186 5.15 1.19 3.25
C VAL A 186 6.03 0.35 2.31
N PRO A 187 6.36 0.83 1.10
CA PRO A 187 7.16 0.05 0.16
C PRO A 187 8.56 -0.22 0.71
N TYR A 188 9.26 -1.21 0.15
CA TYR A 188 10.61 -1.59 0.60
C TYR A 188 10.68 -2.06 2.07
N THR A 189 9.60 -2.70 2.54
CA THR A 189 9.53 -3.36 3.85
C THR A 189 9.19 -4.84 3.66
N TRP A 190 9.76 -5.72 4.49
CA TRP A 190 9.46 -7.14 4.41
C TRP A 190 8.00 -7.42 4.75
N TRP A 191 7.45 -8.45 4.09
CA TRP A 191 6.15 -8.98 4.43
C TRP A 191 6.27 -9.95 5.62
N ARG A 192 5.66 -9.57 6.76
CA ARG A 192 5.82 -10.27 8.05
C ARG A 192 4.50 -10.76 8.64
N LYS A 193 3.42 -10.88 7.86
CA LYS A 193 2.13 -11.38 8.35
C LYS A 193 2.25 -12.85 8.80
N GLU A 194 2.53 -13.08 10.08
CA GLU A 194 2.63 -14.42 10.71
C GLU A 194 1.34 -14.82 11.48
N TRP A 195 0.25 -14.04 11.38
CA TRP A 195 -1.03 -14.36 12.02
C TRP A 195 -1.80 -15.50 11.32
N GLU A 196 -1.50 -15.77 10.04
CA GLU A 196 -1.90 -17.03 9.42
C GLU A 196 -0.89 -18.07 9.92
N LYS A 197 -1.35 -19.07 10.69
CA LYS A 197 -0.55 -20.14 11.34
C LYS A 197 0.30 -20.99 10.39
N LYS A 198 0.54 -20.54 9.17
CA LYS A 198 1.55 -21.05 8.25
C LYS A 198 2.72 -20.08 8.32
N ALA A 199 3.63 -20.37 9.27
CA ALA A 199 5.02 -20.05 9.01
C ALA A 199 5.41 -20.67 7.64
N PRO A 200 6.29 -20.05 6.84
CA PRO A 200 7.01 -20.83 5.85
C PRO A 200 7.72 -22.01 6.52
#